data_AF-D1JIC4-F1
#
_entry.id   AF-D1JIC4-F1
#
_cell.length_a   1.000
_cell.length_b   1.000
_cell.length_c   1.000
_cell.angle_alpha   90.00
_cell.angle_beta   90.00
_cell.angle_gamma   90.00
#
_symmetry.space_group_name_H-M   'P 1'
#
loop_
_entity.id
_entity.type
_entity.pdbx_description
1 polymer ?
#
loop_
_entity_poly.entity_id
_entity_poly.type
_entity_poly.pdbx_seq_one_letter_code
_entity_poly.pdbx_strand_id
1 'polypeptide(L)'
;MNMKHINVVPCIGLFLLFAFIASVTNAGASVTDLNVNPSVVVPGETLSISGKATPNEAVWLKSSFVISLPVSEGKYSREFKGIYFPAGKKTFSVRAENINDIRVSLGPLFFMTIEYPLGGPQKATNGIATLSISLPFSGIDVTGKKNVNVYGAALDDATSVILTTDMSIKVPADKNGDFKLDLDTEGVPLGEFSIAAGGKGTTVQIVRTKPKSTPTPRQSHDRDDDRDEEPDISPTPTITPTIALTHSSSQKSSIGPTSSPGQKQTVTPEPTPGQKQTPKPTLDQKQKQTPTAEPSPSPSQRLIPGFEAFFAIAGLLIVAYLVLALRRK
;
A
#
# COMPACT_ATOMS: atom_id res chain seq x y z
N MET A 1 28.27 -38.81 -13.35
CA MET A 1 27.07 -38.90 -12.48
C MET A 1 26.57 -37.47 -12.30
N ASN A 2 25.62 -37.05 -13.15
CA ASN A 2 25.19 -35.66 -13.28
C ASN A 2 24.07 -35.36 -12.28
N MET A 3 24.35 -34.55 -11.27
CA MET A 3 23.30 -33.94 -10.44
C MET A 3 22.80 -32.68 -11.14
N LYS A 4 21.52 -32.71 -11.54
CA LYS A 4 20.80 -31.54 -12.05
C LYS A 4 20.63 -30.55 -10.90
N HIS A 5 21.21 -29.36 -11.03
CA HIS A 5 20.86 -28.24 -10.17
C HIS A 5 19.42 -27.82 -10.46
N ILE A 6 18.54 -28.05 -9.49
CA ILE A 6 17.17 -27.55 -9.49
C ILE A 6 17.27 -26.04 -9.21
N ASN A 7 16.93 -25.22 -10.20
CA ASN A 7 16.71 -23.80 -9.99
C ASN A 7 15.43 -23.65 -9.15
N VAL A 8 15.61 -23.44 -7.85
CA VAL A 8 14.55 -22.99 -6.96
C VAL A 8 14.29 -21.52 -7.29
N VAL A 9 13.38 -21.27 -8.23
CA VAL A 9 12.74 -19.96 -8.38
C VAL A 9 12.02 -19.69 -7.06
N PRO A 10 12.34 -18.64 -6.30
CA PRO A 10 11.67 -18.42 -5.04
C PRO A 10 10.23 -18.02 -5.33
N CYS A 11 9.29 -18.93 -5.10
CA CYS A 11 7.83 -18.72 -5.08
C CYS A 11 7.36 -17.75 -3.98
N ILE A 12 8.21 -16.82 -3.56
CA ILE A 12 7.95 -15.83 -2.51
C ILE A 12 6.87 -14.84 -2.96
N GLY A 13 6.76 -14.58 -4.27
CA GLY A 13 5.69 -13.73 -4.83
C GLY A 13 4.29 -14.29 -4.66
N LEU A 14 4.13 -15.61 -4.55
CA LEU A 14 2.81 -16.26 -4.45
C LEU A 14 2.34 -16.42 -2.99
N PHE A 15 3.26 -16.51 -2.04
CA PHE A 15 2.94 -16.66 -0.61
C PHE A 15 2.55 -15.34 0.08
N LEU A 16 3.01 -14.19 -0.43
CA LEU A 16 2.62 -12.88 0.13
C LEU A 16 1.20 -12.45 -0.29
N LEU A 17 0.64 -13.03 -1.35
CA LEU A 17 -0.73 -12.72 -1.79
C LEU A 17 -1.79 -13.25 -0.80
N PHE A 18 -1.48 -14.31 -0.04
CA PHE A 18 -2.39 -14.90 0.96
C PHE A 18 -2.17 -14.42 2.40
N ALA A 19 -0.99 -13.89 2.73
CA ALA A 19 -0.70 -13.38 4.08
C ALA A 19 -1.51 -12.11 4.45
N PHE A 20 -2.09 -11.42 3.47
CA PHE A 20 -2.86 -10.19 3.69
C PHE A 20 -4.26 -10.43 4.29
N ILE A 21 -4.78 -11.65 4.22
CA ILE A 21 -6.14 -11.93 4.69
C ILE A 21 -6.21 -12.10 6.23
N ALA A 22 -5.09 -12.40 6.89
CA ALA A 22 -5.12 -12.88 8.28
C ALA A 22 -4.99 -11.82 9.40
N SER A 23 -4.63 -10.56 9.10
CA SER A 23 -4.12 -9.67 10.18
C SER A 23 -4.63 -8.23 10.20
N VAL A 24 -5.91 -7.98 9.89
CA VAL A 24 -6.53 -6.70 10.26
C VAL A 24 -8.00 -6.89 10.63
N THR A 25 -8.25 -7.16 11.91
CA THR A 25 -9.54 -6.90 12.57
C THR A 25 -9.76 -5.38 12.63
N ASN A 26 -10.04 -4.76 11.48
CA ASN A 26 -10.56 -3.40 11.49
C ASN A 26 -12.01 -3.49 11.94
N ALA A 27 -12.34 -2.81 13.04
CA ALA A 27 -13.70 -2.60 13.53
C ALA A 27 -14.51 -1.76 12.50
N GLY A 28 -14.87 -2.40 11.40
CA GLY A 28 -15.76 -1.88 10.37
C GLY A 28 -17.05 -2.69 10.33
N ALA A 29 -18.05 -2.16 9.63
CA ALA A 29 -19.31 -2.84 9.41
C ALA A 29 -19.11 -4.27 8.86
N SER A 30 -20.00 -5.19 9.23
CA SER A 30 -20.06 -6.50 8.59
C SER A 30 -20.40 -6.32 7.12
N VAL A 31 -19.57 -6.84 6.22
CA VAL A 31 -19.79 -6.76 4.77
C VAL A 31 -20.30 -8.11 4.29
N THR A 32 -21.51 -8.13 3.70
CA THR A 32 -22.13 -9.35 3.18
C THR A 32 -21.84 -9.55 1.70
N ASP A 33 -21.66 -8.48 0.93
CA ASP A 33 -21.34 -8.53 -0.49
C ASP A 33 -20.28 -7.51 -0.89
N LEU A 34 -19.45 -7.86 -1.87
CA LEU A 34 -18.47 -6.99 -2.51
C LEU A 34 -18.41 -7.30 -4.00
N ASN A 35 -18.59 -6.28 -4.82
CA ASN A 35 -18.56 -6.35 -6.28
C ASN A 35 -17.64 -5.27 -6.84
N VAL A 36 -16.90 -5.62 -7.89
CA VAL A 36 -15.99 -4.72 -8.60
C VAL A 36 -16.26 -4.85 -10.09
N ASN A 37 -16.59 -3.74 -10.75
CA ASN A 37 -16.96 -3.72 -12.16
C ASN A 37 -16.42 -2.48 -12.89
N PRO A 38 -15.74 -2.65 -14.04
CA PRO A 38 -15.32 -3.92 -14.66
C PRO A 38 -14.13 -4.57 -13.93
N SER A 39 -13.91 -5.87 -14.13
CA SER A 39 -12.73 -6.58 -13.60
C SER A 39 -11.45 -6.29 -14.39
N VAL A 40 -11.58 -5.78 -15.62
CA VAL A 40 -10.48 -5.32 -16.46
C VAL A 40 -10.79 -3.91 -16.95
N VAL A 41 -9.90 -2.97 -16.67
CA VAL A 41 -10.11 -1.53 -16.92
C VAL A 41 -8.89 -0.92 -17.62
N VAL A 42 -9.13 0.06 -18.49
CA VAL A 42 -8.06 0.86 -19.12
C VAL A 42 -7.98 2.21 -18.40
N PRO A 43 -6.77 2.77 -18.15
CA PRO A 43 -6.63 4.06 -17.50
C PRO A 43 -7.51 5.15 -18.11
N GLY A 44 -8.23 5.87 -17.25
CA GLY A 44 -9.21 6.91 -17.61
C GLY A 44 -10.66 6.40 -17.69
N GLU A 45 -10.87 5.08 -17.63
CA GLU A 45 -12.21 4.51 -17.44
C GLU A 45 -12.60 4.51 -15.95
N THR A 46 -13.91 4.42 -15.69
CA THR A 46 -14.45 4.33 -14.34
C THR A 46 -14.47 2.89 -13.84
N LEU A 47 -13.90 2.67 -12.66
CA LEU A 47 -14.03 1.44 -11.88
C LEU A 47 -15.05 1.65 -10.76
N SER A 48 -16.07 0.79 -10.69
CA SER A 48 -17.08 0.83 -9.64
C SER A 48 -16.85 -0.29 -8.62
N ILE A 49 -16.77 0.08 -7.34
CA ILE A 49 -16.70 -0.83 -6.20
C ILE A 49 -18.00 -0.67 -5.41
N SER A 50 -18.79 -1.73 -5.27
CA SER A 50 -20.08 -1.68 -4.58
C SER A 50 -20.32 -2.93 -3.73
N GLY A 51 -21.33 -2.90 -2.88
CA GLY A 51 -21.69 -4.06 -2.08
C GLY A 51 -22.71 -3.77 -0.99
N LYS A 52 -22.83 -4.71 -0.07
CA LYS A 52 -23.76 -4.69 1.06
C LYS A 52 -23.00 -4.77 2.39
N ALA A 53 -23.40 -3.94 3.35
CA ALA A 53 -22.90 -3.95 4.72
C ALA A 53 -24.02 -3.68 5.73
N THR A 54 -23.69 -3.62 7.02
CA THR A 54 -24.63 -3.15 8.04
C THR A 54 -25.21 -1.78 7.65
N PRO A 55 -26.54 -1.60 7.63
CA PRO A 55 -27.17 -0.33 7.30
C PRO A 55 -26.67 0.85 8.14
N ASN A 56 -26.44 1.99 7.47
CA ASN A 56 -25.93 3.24 8.06
C ASN A 56 -24.55 3.14 8.74
N GLU A 57 -23.83 2.03 8.57
CA GLU A 57 -22.45 1.90 9.04
C GLU A 57 -21.47 2.13 7.90
N ALA A 58 -20.24 2.52 8.24
CA ALA A 58 -19.21 2.76 7.26
C ALA A 58 -18.28 1.55 7.10
N VAL A 59 -17.91 1.29 5.85
CA VAL A 59 -17.01 0.21 5.44
C VAL A 59 -15.65 0.79 5.08
N TRP A 60 -14.58 0.08 5.44
CA TRP A 60 -13.24 0.36 4.93
C TRP A 60 -13.00 -0.48 3.68
N LEU A 61 -12.98 0.16 2.52
CA LEU A 61 -12.47 -0.44 1.29
C LEU A 61 -10.95 -0.37 1.32
N LYS A 62 -10.28 -1.46 0.98
CA LYS A 62 -8.83 -1.59 0.93
C LYS A 62 -8.40 -1.93 -0.50
N SER A 63 -7.29 -1.38 -0.93
CA SER A 63 -6.61 -1.72 -2.17
C SER A 63 -5.13 -1.99 -1.89
N SER A 64 -4.53 -2.95 -2.58
CA SER A 64 -3.09 -3.17 -2.55
C SER A 64 -2.55 -3.46 -3.94
N PHE A 65 -1.33 -3.01 -4.22
CA PHE A 65 -0.58 -3.38 -5.43
C PHE A 65 0.92 -3.39 -5.15
N VAL A 66 1.65 -4.14 -5.98
CA VAL A 66 3.11 -4.31 -5.87
C VAL A 66 3.77 -3.92 -7.18
N ILE A 67 4.85 -3.15 -7.12
CA ILE A 67 5.69 -2.83 -8.26
C ILE A 67 7.17 -2.97 -7.94
N SER A 68 7.95 -3.37 -8.95
CA SER A 68 9.41 -3.32 -8.90
C SER A 68 9.90 -2.07 -9.63
N LEU A 69 10.74 -1.28 -8.95
CA LEU A 69 11.36 -0.07 -9.49
C LEU A 69 12.83 -0.33 -9.80
N PRO A 70 13.32 0.06 -10.98
CA PRO A 70 14.75 -0.02 -11.27
C PRO A 70 15.53 0.98 -10.41
N VAL A 71 16.74 0.61 -10.03
CA VAL A 71 17.71 1.50 -9.37
C VAL A 71 18.67 2.05 -10.41
N SER A 72 18.92 3.37 -10.35
CA SER A 72 19.91 4.07 -11.17
C SER A 72 20.69 5.00 -10.27
N GLU A 73 22.03 4.94 -10.35
CA GLU A 73 22.93 5.80 -9.55
C GLU A 73 22.64 5.73 -8.03
N GLY A 74 22.35 4.53 -7.53
CA GLY A 74 22.03 4.30 -6.11
C GLY A 74 20.67 4.88 -5.66
N LYS A 75 19.81 5.30 -6.60
CA LYS A 75 18.50 5.90 -6.30
C LYS A 75 17.38 5.19 -7.04
N TYR A 76 16.18 5.31 -6.49
CA TYR A 76 14.94 4.86 -7.13
C TYR A 76 13.91 5.98 -7.08
N SER A 77 13.01 6.00 -8.08
CA SER A 77 11.93 6.99 -8.15
C SER A 77 10.80 6.47 -9.05
N ARG A 78 9.56 6.75 -8.66
CA ARG A 78 8.37 6.54 -9.50
C ARG A 78 7.37 7.64 -9.27
N GLU A 79 7.12 8.40 -10.32
CA GLU A 79 6.04 9.38 -10.37
C GLU A 79 4.80 8.76 -11.02
N PHE A 80 3.66 8.91 -10.35
CA PHE A 80 2.34 8.64 -10.87
C PHE A 80 1.63 9.98 -11.07
N LYS A 81 1.26 10.31 -12.30
CA LYS A 81 0.71 11.62 -12.65
C LYS A 81 -0.80 11.56 -12.73
N GLY A 82 -1.46 12.57 -12.18
CA GLY A 82 -2.90 12.78 -12.37
C GLY A 82 -3.80 11.76 -11.68
N ILE A 83 -3.33 11.02 -10.68
CA ILE A 83 -4.16 10.11 -9.87
C ILE A 83 -5.29 10.92 -9.24
N TYR A 84 -6.53 10.48 -9.44
CA TYR A 84 -7.68 11.07 -8.77
C TYR A 84 -7.87 10.49 -7.37
N PHE A 85 -7.67 11.31 -6.33
CA PHE A 85 -7.96 10.89 -4.96
C PHE A 85 -9.43 11.17 -4.63
N PRO A 86 -10.25 10.15 -4.30
CA PRO A 86 -11.65 10.34 -3.92
C PRO A 86 -11.78 11.10 -2.59
N ALA A 87 -12.90 11.79 -2.40
CA ALA A 87 -13.23 12.48 -1.16
C ALA A 87 -13.42 11.50 0.01
N GLY A 88 -13.19 11.98 1.24
CA GLY A 88 -13.45 11.20 2.47
C GLY A 88 -12.20 10.76 3.23
N LYS A 89 -12.40 10.08 4.35
CA LYS A 89 -11.31 9.60 5.22
C LYS A 89 -10.61 8.43 4.56
N LYS A 90 -9.30 8.51 4.42
CA LYS A 90 -8.48 7.50 3.74
C LYS A 90 -7.13 7.36 4.41
N THR A 91 -6.51 6.20 4.24
CA THR A 91 -5.13 5.97 4.64
C THR A 91 -4.34 5.49 3.43
N PHE A 92 -3.06 5.85 3.40
CA PHE A 92 -2.11 5.46 2.38
C PHE A 92 -0.86 4.93 3.08
N SER A 93 -0.40 3.76 2.68
CA SER A 93 0.81 3.13 3.19
C SER A 93 1.68 2.68 2.03
N VAL A 94 2.98 2.88 2.15
CA VAL A 94 3.97 2.35 1.20
C VAL A 94 5.07 1.69 2.00
N ARG A 95 5.26 0.40 1.76
CA ARG A 95 6.42 -0.37 2.22
C ARG A 95 7.39 -0.53 1.06
N ALA A 96 8.65 -0.21 1.31
CA ALA A 96 9.74 -0.36 0.35
C ALA A 96 10.81 -1.30 0.89
N GLU A 97 11.40 -2.11 0.00
CA GLU A 97 12.45 -3.08 0.30
C GLU A 97 13.68 -2.83 -0.59
N ASN A 98 14.86 -3.21 -0.10
CA ASN A 98 16.19 -2.95 -0.69
C ASN A 98 16.55 -1.46 -0.74
N ILE A 99 16.21 -0.72 0.31
CA ILE A 99 16.39 0.74 0.38
C ILE A 99 17.21 1.19 1.59
N ASN A 100 17.87 2.34 1.44
CA ASN A 100 18.47 3.10 2.53
C ASN A 100 17.45 4.07 3.14
N ASP A 101 16.61 4.70 2.32
CA ASP A 101 15.53 5.58 2.78
C ASP A 101 14.39 5.70 1.76
N ILE A 102 13.25 6.21 2.23
CA ILE A 102 12.05 6.47 1.43
C ILE A 102 11.48 7.85 1.72
N ARG A 103 10.94 8.48 0.68
CA ARG A 103 10.14 9.69 0.75
C ARG A 103 9.02 9.67 -0.28
N VAL A 104 7.94 10.36 0.05
CA VAL A 104 6.78 10.56 -0.84
C VAL A 104 6.61 12.05 -1.07
N SER A 105 6.34 12.45 -2.30
CA SER A 105 5.81 13.79 -2.58
C SER A 105 4.41 13.71 -3.19
N LEU A 106 3.57 14.67 -2.81
CA LEU A 106 2.16 14.75 -3.18
C LEU A 106 1.79 16.17 -3.57
N GLY A 107 1.28 16.37 -4.78
CA GLY A 107 0.84 17.68 -5.25
C GLY A 107 0.06 17.58 -6.56
N PRO A 108 -0.56 18.64 -7.07
CA PRO A 108 -0.62 19.96 -6.46
C PRO A 108 -1.63 19.99 -5.31
N LEU A 109 -1.25 20.62 -4.21
CA LEU A 109 -2.14 21.04 -3.12
C LEU A 109 -2.14 22.57 -3.10
N PHE A 110 -3.25 23.17 -3.55
CA PHE A 110 -3.35 24.59 -3.91
C PHE A 110 -2.31 24.98 -4.99
N PHE A 111 -1.11 25.40 -4.58
CA PHE A 111 0.01 25.80 -5.44
C PHE A 111 1.35 25.17 -5.01
N MET A 112 1.34 24.19 -4.08
CA MET A 112 2.55 23.55 -3.58
C MET A 112 2.53 22.03 -3.74
N THR A 113 3.70 21.43 -3.63
CA THR A 113 3.89 19.99 -3.46
C THR A 113 4.33 19.76 -2.01
N ILE A 114 3.73 18.78 -1.33
CA ILE A 114 4.09 18.39 0.03
C ILE A 114 5.00 17.18 -0.04
N GLU A 115 6.07 17.17 0.77
CA GLU A 115 6.92 16.00 0.97
C GLU A 115 6.57 15.33 2.31
N TYR A 116 6.58 14.01 2.34
CA TYR A 116 6.32 13.20 3.52
C TYR A 116 7.38 12.09 3.67
N PRO A 117 7.97 11.89 4.86
CA PRO A 117 7.76 12.69 6.07
C PRO A 117 8.24 14.15 5.93
N LEU A 118 7.64 15.04 6.72
CA LEU A 118 7.95 16.48 6.70
C LEU A 118 9.38 16.77 7.18
N GLY A 119 9.92 15.94 8.07
CA GLY A 119 11.28 16.07 8.62
C GLY A 119 12.40 15.56 7.70
N GLY A 120 12.07 15.05 6.51
CA GLY A 120 13.04 14.46 5.57
C GLY A 120 12.73 12.99 5.25
N PRO A 121 13.59 12.32 4.46
CA PRO A 121 13.43 10.91 4.13
C PRO A 121 13.40 10.02 5.38
N GLN A 122 12.49 9.05 5.40
CA GLN A 122 12.45 8.02 6.44
C GLN A 122 13.55 7.00 6.20
N LYS A 123 14.45 6.82 7.17
CA LYS A 123 15.50 5.81 7.10
C LYS A 123 14.92 4.40 7.23
N ALA A 124 15.48 3.48 6.44
CA ALA A 124 15.16 2.07 6.48
C ALA A 124 15.86 1.38 7.65
N THR A 125 15.25 0.31 8.15
CA THR A 125 15.86 -0.64 9.08
C THR A 125 15.96 -1.98 8.35
N ASN A 126 17.18 -2.52 8.24
CA ASN A 126 17.47 -3.76 7.50
C ASN A 126 16.95 -3.73 6.05
N GLY A 127 17.16 -2.61 5.34
CA GLY A 127 16.75 -2.48 3.94
C GLY A 127 15.25 -2.23 3.74
N ILE A 128 14.46 -2.11 4.81
CA ILE A 128 13.00 -1.97 4.74
C ILE A 128 12.56 -0.70 5.44
N ALA A 129 11.66 0.06 4.81
CA ALA A 129 10.94 1.16 5.46
C ALA A 129 9.46 1.12 5.10
N THR A 130 8.61 1.67 5.97
CA THR A 130 7.18 1.83 5.70
C THR A 130 6.74 3.24 6.08
N LEU A 131 6.11 3.93 5.14
CA LEU A 131 5.44 5.21 5.36
C LEU A 131 3.94 4.97 5.45
N SER A 132 3.28 5.56 6.44
CA SER A 132 1.81 5.49 6.57
C SER A 132 1.24 6.87 6.87
N ILE A 133 0.25 7.28 6.09
CA ILE A 133 -0.38 8.61 6.14
C ILE A 133 -1.88 8.42 6.27
N SER A 134 -2.49 9.05 7.26
CA SER A 134 -3.94 9.19 7.37
C SER A 134 -4.36 10.53 6.79
N LEU A 135 -5.40 10.54 5.96
CA LEU A 135 -5.86 11.69 5.19
C LEU A 135 -7.37 11.94 5.44
N PRO A 136 -7.79 13.21 5.58
CA PRO A 136 -6.94 14.41 5.66
C PRO A 136 -6.11 14.45 6.96
N PHE A 137 -4.90 15.03 6.91
CA PHE A 137 -4.09 15.33 8.10
C PHE A 137 -3.86 16.83 8.19
N SER A 138 -3.83 17.39 9.42
CA SER A 138 -3.53 18.82 9.65
C SER A 138 -4.35 19.79 8.79
N GLY A 139 -5.62 19.45 8.49
CA GLY A 139 -6.50 20.24 7.62
C GLY A 139 -6.23 20.13 6.11
N ILE A 140 -5.25 19.34 5.69
CA ILE A 140 -4.90 19.11 4.29
C ILE A 140 -5.78 17.98 3.74
N ASP A 141 -6.73 18.34 2.89
CA ASP A 141 -7.45 17.39 2.04
C ASP A 141 -6.76 17.28 0.67
N VAL A 142 -6.59 16.04 0.23
CA VAL A 142 -5.87 15.70 -1.01
C VAL A 142 -6.81 15.28 -2.13
N THR A 143 -8.12 15.42 -1.91
CA THR A 143 -9.17 15.14 -2.90
C THR A 143 -8.89 15.77 -4.26
N GLY A 144 -9.21 15.04 -5.33
CA GLY A 144 -9.01 15.42 -6.72
C GLY A 144 -7.67 14.94 -7.30
N LYS A 145 -7.34 15.39 -8.51
CA LYS A 145 -6.12 14.98 -9.23
C LYS A 145 -4.86 15.38 -8.47
N LYS A 146 -3.94 14.43 -8.30
CA LYS A 146 -2.62 14.60 -7.69
C LYS A 146 -1.59 13.75 -8.45
N ASN A 147 -0.39 14.31 -8.54
CA ASN A 147 0.84 13.59 -8.80
C ASN A 147 1.38 13.07 -7.47
N VAL A 148 1.81 11.82 -7.47
CA VAL A 148 2.46 11.14 -6.35
C VAL A 148 3.83 10.72 -6.82
N ASN A 149 4.89 11.08 -6.12
CA ASN A 149 6.21 10.52 -6.38
C ASN A 149 6.70 9.75 -5.16
N VAL A 150 7.16 8.52 -5.36
CA VAL A 150 7.83 7.72 -4.33
C VAL A 150 9.28 7.56 -4.72
N TYR A 151 10.21 7.98 -3.87
CA TYR A 151 11.64 8.03 -4.19
C TYR A 151 12.51 7.87 -2.94
N GLY A 152 13.79 7.57 -3.16
CA GLY A 152 14.76 7.45 -2.08
C GLY A 152 16.10 6.91 -2.57
N ALA A 153 17.00 6.65 -1.63
CA ALA A 153 18.25 5.93 -1.86
C ALA A 153 18.01 4.41 -1.75
N ALA A 154 18.55 3.65 -2.69
CA ALA A 154 18.58 2.20 -2.64
C ALA A 154 19.76 1.71 -1.78
N LEU A 155 19.75 0.44 -1.34
CA LEU A 155 20.95 -0.19 -0.78
C LEU A 155 22.06 -0.27 -1.84
N ASP A 156 23.31 -0.38 -1.39
CA ASP A 156 24.44 -0.65 -2.28
C ASP A 156 24.18 -1.95 -3.06
N ASP A 157 24.57 -1.96 -4.35
CA ASP A 157 24.38 -3.07 -5.30
C ASP A 157 22.92 -3.48 -5.60
N ALA A 158 21.92 -2.81 -5.02
CA ALA A 158 20.53 -3.09 -5.36
C ALA A 158 20.24 -2.68 -6.82
N THR A 159 19.74 -3.61 -7.62
CA THR A 159 19.31 -3.33 -9.00
C THR A 159 17.84 -2.92 -9.07
N SER A 160 17.06 -3.24 -8.04
CA SER A 160 15.63 -2.94 -7.97
C SER A 160 15.11 -2.81 -6.54
N VAL A 161 14.11 -1.95 -6.37
CA VAL A 161 13.35 -1.72 -5.13
C VAL A 161 11.94 -2.26 -5.30
N ILE A 162 11.47 -3.05 -4.33
CA ILE A 162 10.09 -3.52 -4.30
C ILE A 162 9.26 -2.54 -3.51
N LEU A 163 8.21 -1.99 -4.13
CA LEU A 163 7.21 -1.18 -3.46
C LEU A 163 5.91 -1.98 -3.32
N THR A 164 5.45 -2.13 -2.09
CA THR A 164 4.09 -2.57 -1.76
C THR A 164 3.31 -1.35 -1.31
N THR A 165 2.21 -1.06 -1.98
CA THR A 165 1.37 0.10 -1.65
C THR A 165 0.01 -0.38 -1.20
N ASP A 166 -0.43 0.09 -0.04
CA ASP A 166 -1.74 -0.19 0.53
C ASP A 166 -2.52 1.12 0.67
N MET A 167 -3.77 1.12 0.23
CA MET A 167 -4.69 2.24 0.40
C MET A 167 -5.94 1.75 1.09
N SER A 168 -6.52 2.56 1.97
CA SER A 168 -7.87 2.32 2.46
C SER A 168 -8.71 3.58 2.43
N ILE A 169 -10.00 3.46 2.16
CA ILE A 169 -10.95 4.56 2.18
C ILE A 169 -12.23 4.14 2.90
N LYS A 170 -12.75 5.05 3.72
CA LYS A 170 -13.99 4.88 4.44
C LYS A 170 -15.17 5.30 3.57
N VAL A 171 -16.07 4.38 3.29
CA VAL A 171 -17.28 4.59 2.47
C VAL A 171 -18.53 4.30 3.33
N PRO A 172 -19.47 5.24 3.45
CA PRO A 172 -20.71 5.01 4.19
C PRO A 172 -21.64 4.07 3.41
N ALA A 173 -22.26 3.12 4.11
CA ALA A 173 -23.42 2.40 3.60
C ALA A 173 -24.70 3.20 3.90
N ASP A 174 -25.69 3.09 3.01
CA ASP A 174 -26.97 3.75 3.17
C ASP A 174 -27.91 2.98 4.14
N LYS A 175 -29.16 3.44 4.24
CA LYS A 175 -30.20 2.83 5.09
C LYS A 175 -30.56 1.38 4.71
N ASN A 176 -30.20 0.94 3.52
CA ASN A 176 -30.41 -0.42 3.01
C ASN A 176 -29.12 -1.25 3.09
N GLY A 177 -28.04 -0.68 3.62
CA GLY A 177 -26.72 -1.28 3.67
C GLY A 177 -25.95 -1.20 2.35
N ASP A 178 -26.44 -0.48 1.34
CA ASP A 178 -25.74 -0.34 0.05
C ASP A 178 -24.59 0.66 0.18
N PHE A 179 -23.40 0.26 -0.25
CA PHE A 179 -22.26 1.17 -0.43
C PHE A 179 -21.77 1.15 -1.88
N LYS A 180 -21.24 2.28 -2.34
CA LYS A 180 -20.67 2.44 -3.67
C LYS A 180 -19.52 3.46 -3.67
N LEU A 181 -18.46 3.14 -4.40
CA LEU A 181 -17.37 4.05 -4.72
C LEU A 181 -17.01 3.89 -6.20
N ASP A 182 -17.16 4.98 -6.95
CA ASP A 182 -16.70 5.07 -8.33
C ASP A 182 -15.32 5.74 -8.36
N LEU A 183 -14.37 5.12 -9.05
CA LEU A 183 -12.98 5.55 -9.15
C LEU A 183 -12.64 5.86 -10.61
N ASP A 184 -12.04 7.02 -10.84
CA ASP A 184 -11.34 7.31 -12.09
C ASP A 184 -9.97 6.62 -12.07
N THR A 185 -9.70 5.80 -13.08
CA THR A 185 -8.43 5.06 -13.20
C THR A 185 -7.34 5.85 -13.95
N GLU A 186 -7.57 7.10 -14.33
CA GLU A 186 -6.54 7.98 -14.87
C GLU A 186 -5.37 8.11 -13.88
N GLY A 187 -4.14 7.96 -14.40
CA GLY A 187 -2.92 8.05 -13.60
C GLY A 187 -2.61 6.85 -12.71
N VAL A 188 -3.55 5.91 -12.56
CA VAL A 188 -3.35 4.68 -11.79
C VAL A 188 -2.41 3.75 -12.57
N PRO A 189 -1.40 3.14 -11.93
CA PRO A 189 -0.45 2.30 -12.64
C PRO A 189 -1.11 1.03 -13.21
N LEU A 190 -0.50 0.51 -14.26
CA LEU A 190 -0.88 -0.79 -14.82
C LEU A 190 -0.50 -1.91 -13.85
N GLY A 191 -1.32 -2.95 -13.81
CA GLY A 191 -1.07 -4.11 -12.98
C GLY A 191 -2.34 -4.69 -12.39
N GLU A 192 -2.14 -5.65 -11.50
CA GLU A 192 -3.19 -6.27 -10.72
C GLU A 192 -3.31 -5.59 -9.35
N PHE A 193 -4.54 -5.32 -8.93
CA PHE A 193 -4.87 -4.71 -7.67
C PHE A 193 -5.81 -5.63 -6.90
N SER A 194 -5.47 -5.93 -5.65
CA SER A 194 -6.39 -6.60 -4.74
C SER A 194 -7.32 -5.57 -4.11
N ILE A 195 -8.63 -5.76 -4.22
CA ILE A 195 -9.67 -4.94 -3.59
C ILE A 195 -10.35 -5.75 -2.50
N ALA A 196 -10.47 -5.20 -1.29
CA ALA A 196 -11.05 -5.92 -0.16
C ALA A 196 -11.95 -5.05 0.73
N ALA A 197 -12.95 -5.67 1.34
CA ALA A 197 -13.88 -5.06 2.29
C ALA A 197 -14.45 -6.12 3.24
N GLY A 198 -14.40 -5.89 4.56
CA GLY A 198 -15.01 -6.78 5.57
C GLY A 198 -14.67 -8.27 5.42
N GLY A 199 -13.41 -8.59 5.08
CA GLY A 199 -12.93 -9.98 4.91
C GLY A 199 -13.21 -10.58 3.52
N LYS A 200 -13.98 -9.91 2.65
CA LYS A 200 -14.15 -10.29 1.25
C LYS A 200 -13.10 -9.60 0.40
N GLY A 201 -12.63 -10.28 -0.65
CA GLY A 201 -11.62 -9.76 -1.57
C GLY A 201 -11.86 -10.20 -3.01
N THR A 202 -11.44 -9.37 -3.95
CA THR A 202 -11.43 -9.64 -5.39
C THR A 202 -10.24 -8.92 -6.03
N THR A 203 -9.97 -9.18 -7.30
CA THR A 203 -8.88 -8.57 -8.05
C THR A 203 -9.42 -7.78 -9.24
N VAL A 204 -8.78 -6.66 -9.54
CA VAL A 204 -9.00 -5.88 -10.77
C VAL A 204 -7.68 -5.74 -11.51
N GLN A 205 -7.71 -5.81 -12.84
CA GLN A 205 -6.55 -5.59 -13.69
C GLN A 205 -6.67 -4.28 -14.46
N ILE A 206 -5.65 -3.43 -14.33
CA ILE A 206 -5.49 -2.21 -15.12
C ILE A 206 -4.52 -2.48 -16.25
N VAL A 207 -5.03 -2.42 -17.49
CA VAL A 207 -4.31 -2.82 -18.71
C VAL A 207 -4.21 -1.67 -19.70
N ARG A 208 -3.23 -1.74 -20.63
CA ARG A 208 -3.07 -0.72 -21.67
C ARG A 208 -4.21 -0.72 -22.70
N THR A 209 -4.66 -1.92 -23.06
CA THR A 209 -5.71 -2.14 -24.05
C THR A 209 -6.59 -3.27 -23.57
N LYS A 210 -7.91 -3.14 -23.78
CA LYS A 210 -8.84 -4.23 -23.49
C LYS A 210 -8.50 -5.44 -24.38
N PRO A 211 -8.62 -6.67 -23.84
CA PRO A 211 -8.55 -7.85 -24.69
C PRO A 211 -9.65 -7.76 -25.74
N LYS A 212 -9.27 -7.90 -27.02
CA LYS A 212 -10.22 -7.90 -28.13
C LYS A 212 -11.15 -9.09 -27.94
N SER A 213 -12.46 -8.86 -27.90
CA SER A 213 -13.43 -9.95 -27.91
C SER A 213 -13.17 -10.77 -29.18
N THR A 214 -12.79 -12.04 -29.01
CA THR A 214 -12.72 -12.96 -30.13
C THR A 214 -14.15 -13.15 -30.62
N PRO A 215 -14.47 -12.88 -31.90
CA PRO A 215 -15.83 -13.05 -32.39
C PRO A 215 -16.22 -14.51 -32.24
N THR A 216 -17.27 -14.77 -31.47
CA THR A 216 -17.96 -16.07 -31.46
C THR A 216 -18.29 -16.42 -32.91
N PRO A 217 -17.88 -17.61 -33.42
CA PRO A 217 -18.23 -18.01 -34.78
C PRO A 217 -19.74 -17.92 -34.95
N ARG A 218 -20.17 -17.08 -35.90
CA ARG A 218 -21.57 -16.98 -36.29
C ARG A 218 -21.92 -18.32 -36.95
N GLN A 219 -22.59 -19.22 -36.23
CA GLN A 219 -23.20 -20.39 -36.86
C GLN A 219 -24.21 -19.88 -37.87
N SER A 220 -23.83 -19.94 -39.14
CA SER A 220 -24.75 -19.83 -40.27
C SER A 220 -25.66 -21.06 -40.23
N HIS A 221 -26.81 -20.94 -39.58
CA HIS A 221 -27.96 -21.75 -39.93
C HIS A 221 -28.48 -21.23 -41.27
N ASP A 222 -28.19 -21.96 -42.34
CA ASP A 222 -29.13 -22.11 -43.45
C ASP A 222 -28.74 -23.28 -44.37
N ARG A 223 -29.73 -24.18 -44.52
CA ARG A 223 -29.96 -25.22 -45.54
C ARG A 223 -29.40 -26.63 -45.29
N ASP A 224 -30.33 -27.48 -44.82
CA ASP A 224 -30.79 -28.72 -45.45
C ASP A 224 -29.78 -29.47 -46.35
N ASP A 225 -29.28 -30.62 -45.87
CA ASP A 225 -29.40 -31.87 -46.63
C ASP A 225 -29.23 -33.07 -45.68
N ASP A 226 -30.14 -34.02 -45.88
CA ASP A 226 -30.32 -35.27 -45.17
C ASP A 226 -29.25 -36.25 -45.70
N ARG A 227 -28.25 -36.61 -44.87
CA ARG A 227 -27.46 -37.82 -45.08
C ARG A 227 -26.64 -38.21 -43.86
N ASP A 228 -26.95 -39.42 -43.38
CA ASP A 228 -26.18 -40.21 -42.44
C ASP A 228 -24.71 -40.33 -42.86
N GLU A 229 -23.80 -39.74 -42.08
CA GLU A 229 -22.44 -40.27 -41.97
C GLU A 229 -21.87 -39.99 -40.56
N GLU A 230 -21.46 -41.09 -39.93
CA GLU A 230 -20.88 -41.21 -38.59
C GLU A 230 -19.62 -40.35 -38.40
N PRO A 231 -19.45 -39.60 -37.30
CA PRO A 231 -18.20 -38.87 -37.08
C PRO A 231 -17.18 -39.73 -36.36
N ASP A 232 -16.13 -40.04 -37.13
CA ASP A 232 -14.80 -40.44 -36.71
C ASP A 232 -14.26 -39.55 -35.58
N ILE A 233 -13.76 -40.21 -34.53
CA ILE A 233 -13.17 -39.61 -33.33
C ILE A 233 -11.72 -39.19 -33.63
N SER A 234 -11.46 -37.89 -33.75
CA SER A 234 -10.10 -37.35 -33.88
C SER A 234 -9.86 -36.12 -32.98
N PRO A 235 -8.61 -35.89 -32.52
CA PRO A 235 -8.29 -35.74 -31.09
C PRO A 235 -8.39 -34.32 -30.54
N THR A 236 -8.58 -34.27 -29.22
CA THR A 236 -8.41 -33.11 -28.34
C THR A 236 -7.05 -32.41 -28.58
N PRO A 237 -7.00 -31.10 -28.87
CA PRO A 237 -5.75 -30.36 -28.84
C PRO A 237 -5.35 -30.09 -27.38
N THR A 238 -4.26 -30.74 -26.95
CA THR A 238 -3.53 -30.41 -25.73
C THR A 238 -2.84 -29.06 -25.89
N ILE A 239 -3.32 -28.05 -25.16
CA ILE A 239 -2.69 -26.73 -25.07
C ILE A 239 -1.39 -26.84 -24.26
N THR A 240 -0.26 -26.79 -24.96
CA THR A 240 1.08 -26.63 -24.37
C THR A 240 1.48 -25.15 -24.49
N PRO A 241 1.75 -24.42 -23.40
CA PRO A 241 2.25 -23.05 -23.51
C PRO A 241 3.73 -23.05 -23.92
N THR A 242 3.99 -22.58 -25.14
CA THR A 242 5.34 -22.26 -25.64
C THR A 242 5.80 -20.93 -25.02
N ILE A 243 6.72 -20.99 -24.07
CA ILE A 243 7.46 -19.82 -23.58
C ILE A 243 8.64 -19.62 -24.52
N ALA A 244 8.61 -18.54 -25.32
CA ALA A 244 9.75 -18.09 -26.09
C ALA A 244 10.74 -17.37 -25.16
N LEU A 245 11.83 -18.07 -24.78
CA LEU A 245 12.99 -17.48 -24.12
C LEU A 245 13.97 -16.99 -25.20
N THR A 246 14.08 -15.69 -25.36
CA THR A 246 15.14 -15.06 -26.17
C THR A 246 16.43 -15.06 -25.37
N HIS A 247 17.32 -16.00 -25.66
CA HIS A 247 18.70 -16.01 -25.17
C HIS A 247 19.53 -14.97 -25.93
N SER A 248 20.11 -14.01 -25.20
CA SER A 248 21.23 -13.21 -25.71
C SER A 248 22.50 -13.65 -24.98
N SER A 249 23.39 -14.30 -25.73
CA SER A 249 24.72 -14.73 -25.31
C SER A 249 25.74 -13.70 -25.77
N SER A 250 26.61 -13.24 -24.87
CA SER A 250 27.88 -12.59 -25.25
C SER A 250 28.96 -12.80 -24.18
N GLN A 251 29.87 -13.71 -24.52
CA GLN A 251 31.33 -13.67 -24.35
C GLN A 251 31.98 -13.62 -22.94
N LYS A 252 32.35 -14.83 -22.48
CA LYS A 252 33.71 -15.31 -22.18
C LYS A 252 34.86 -14.27 -22.13
N SER A 253 35.46 -14.10 -20.94
CA SER A 253 36.91 -14.23 -20.77
C SER A 253 37.27 -14.61 -19.33
N SER A 254 38.14 -15.62 -19.21
CA SER A 254 38.57 -16.27 -17.97
C SER A 254 40.09 -16.16 -17.89
N ILE A 255 40.63 -15.67 -16.78
CA ILE A 255 42.02 -15.86 -16.40
C ILE A 255 42.07 -16.25 -14.91
N GLY A 256 42.42 -17.50 -14.64
CA GLY A 256 43.56 -17.90 -13.80
C GLY A 256 43.51 -17.69 -12.27
N PRO A 257 43.85 -18.71 -11.45
CA PRO A 257 43.54 -18.79 -10.02
C PRO A 257 44.71 -18.39 -9.11
N THR A 258 44.47 -18.03 -7.84
CA THR A 258 45.51 -18.12 -6.78
C THR A 258 44.93 -18.27 -5.36
N SER A 259 45.24 -19.44 -4.77
CA SER A 259 45.55 -19.75 -3.35
C SER A 259 44.69 -19.29 -2.15
N SER A 260 44.13 -20.29 -1.45
CA SER A 260 44.02 -20.42 0.03
C SER A 260 45.42 -20.51 0.69
N PRO A 261 45.67 -20.54 2.03
CA PRO A 261 44.77 -20.66 3.20
C PRO A 261 45.14 -19.81 4.45
N GLY A 262 44.32 -19.83 5.51
CA GLY A 262 44.77 -19.36 6.84
C GLY A 262 43.69 -19.31 7.94
N GLN A 263 43.79 -20.24 8.90
CA GLN A 263 42.98 -20.39 10.11
C GLN A 263 43.11 -19.21 11.11
N LYS A 264 42.12 -19.00 12.00
CA LYS A 264 42.12 -19.40 13.44
C LYS A 264 41.27 -18.49 14.36
N GLN A 265 40.65 -19.14 15.35
CA GLN A 265 40.33 -18.69 16.73
C GLN A 265 39.02 -17.93 17.04
N THR A 266 38.06 -18.71 17.53
CA THR A 266 37.41 -18.66 18.87
C THR A 266 37.83 -17.54 19.83
N VAL A 267 36.87 -16.75 20.33
CA VAL A 267 36.68 -16.47 21.79
C VAL A 267 35.21 -16.09 22.07
N THR A 268 34.60 -16.75 23.05
CA THR A 268 33.39 -16.36 23.79
C THR A 268 33.81 -15.64 25.08
N PRO A 269 33.08 -14.60 25.52
CA PRO A 269 32.78 -14.55 26.95
C PRO A 269 31.31 -14.20 27.29
N GLU A 270 31.01 -14.66 28.50
CA GLU A 270 29.81 -14.78 29.33
C GLU A 270 29.27 -13.43 29.90
N PRO A 271 28.01 -13.35 30.38
CA PRO A 271 27.38 -12.09 30.78
C PRO A 271 27.67 -11.65 32.22
N THR A 272 27.75 -10.34 32.44
CA THR A 272 27.94 -9.70 33.76
C THR A 272 26.60 -9.20 34.34
N PRO A 273 26.39 -9.25 35.68
CA PRO A 273 25.07 -9.21 36.33
C PRO A 273 24.69 -7.88 37.00
N GLY A 274 23.37 -7.67 37.15
CA GLY A 274 22.70 -7.18 38.37
C GLY A 274 22.96 -5.76 38.85
N GLN A 275 22.03 -4.83 38.57
CA GLN A 275 21.90 -3.59 39.35
C GLN A 275 20.76 -3.64 40.37
N LYS A 276 21.14 -3.20 41.57
CA LYS A 276 20.47 -3.21 42.86
C LYS A 276 19.47 -2.05 42.98
N GLN A 277 18.23 -2.34 43.38
CA GLN A 277 17.19 -1.35 43.66
C GLN A 277 17.37 -0.77 45.08
N THR A 278 17.16 0.55 45.20
CA THR A 278 17.15 1.30 46.46
C THR A 278 15.70 1.57 46.89
N PRO A 279 15.31 1.35 48.16
CA PRO A 279 13.95 1.57 48.64
C PRO A 279 13.65 3.04 48.99
N LYS A 280 12.39 3.45 48.76
CA LYS A 280 11.81 4.75 49.16
C LYS A 280 11.04 4.59 50.48
N PRO A 281 11.09 5.55 51.43
CA PRO A 281 10.43 5.40 52.72
C PRO A 281 8.94 5.78 52.70
N THR A 282 8.18 5.02 53.50
CA THR A 282 6.79 5.20 53.93
C THR A 282 6.71 6.24 55.06
N LEU A 283 5.69 7.11 55.05
CA LEU A 283 5.26 7.87 56.22
C LEU A 283 3.76 7.66 56.43
N ASP A 284 3.42 7.08 57.58
CA ASP A 284 2.08 6.98 58.16
C ASP A 284 1.53 8.34 58.57
N GLN A 285 0.23 8.59 58.35
CA GLN A 285 -0.60 9.32 59.31
C GLN A 285 -2.05 8.80 59.32
N LYS A 286 -2.58 8.72 60.55
CA LYS A 286 -3.85 8.17 61.00
C LYS A 286 -4.72 9.31 61.56
N GLN A 287 -6.05 9.07 61.60
CA GLN A 287 -7.17 9.83 62.23
C GLN A 287 -7.94 10.80 61.31
N LYS A 288 -9.26 11.05 61.43
CA LYS A 288 -10.41 10.49 62.19
C LYS A 288 -11.67 11.31 61.79
N GLN A 289 -12.80 10.63 61.58
CA GLN A 289 -14.22 11.06 61.67
C GLN A 289 -14.86 12.10 60.71
N THR A 290 -16.05 11.69 60.24
CA THR A 290 -17.14 12.38 59.50
C THR A 290 -17.92 13.35 60.41
N PRO A 291 -18.50 14.45 59.87
CA PRO A 291 -19.92 14.44 59.50
C PRO A 291 -20.29 15.19 58.19
N THR A 292 -21.46 14.80 57.67
CA THR A 292 -22.23 15.22 56.49
C THR A 292 -22.31 16.72 56.18
N ALA A 293 -22.14 17.07 54.89
CA ALA A 293 -22.74 18.24 54.23
C ALA A 293 -22.87 18.03 52.70
N GLU A 294 -24.11 18.15 52.20
CA GLU A 294 -24.61 18.76 50.94
C GLU A 294 -23.88 18.57 49.58
N PRO A 295 -24.60 18.31 48.45
CA PRO A 295 -23.97 18.00 47.16
C PRO A 295 -23.25 19.22 46.54
N SER A 296 -21.95 19.07 46.33
CA SER A 296 -21.10 20.03 45.62
C SER A 296 -21.28 19.96 44.09
N PRO A 297 -21.26 21.09 43.37
CA PRO A 297 -21.52 21.16 41.94
C PRO A 297 -20.36 20.64 41.07
N SER A 298 -20.74 20.19 39.88
CA SER A 298 -19.92 19.68 38.78
C SER A 298 -18.57 20.41 38.57
N PRO A 299 -17.45 19.69 38.33
CA PRO A 299 -16.17 20.33 38.07
C PRO A 299 -16.19 21.04 36.71
N SER A 300 -16.17 22.36 36.80
CA SER A 300 -15.89 23.29 35.71
C SER A 300 -14.56 22.91 35.04
N GLN A 301 -14.58 22.74 33.71
CA GLN A 301 -13.40 22.53 32.89
C GLN A 301 -12.47 23.72 33.04
N ARG A 302 -11.37 23.55 33.80
CA ARG A 302 -10.22 24.43 33.71
C ARG A 302 -9.57 24.24 32.34
N LEU A 303 -9.92 25.09 31.38
CA LEU A 303 -9.08 25.35 30.23
C LEU A 303 -7.70 25.80 30.74
N ILE A 304 -6.67 25.02 30.43
CA ILE A 304 -5.28 25.44 30.55
C ILE A 304 -5.07 26.51 29.47
N PRO A 305 -4.85 27.78 29.82
CA PRO A 305 -4.57 28.81 28.84
C PRO A 305 -3.13 28.61 28.36
N GLY A 306 -2.97 27.99 27.19
CA GLY A 306 -1.64 27.74 26.65
C GLY A 306 -1.59 26.99 25.32
N PHE A 307 -2.64 26.26 24.93
CA PHE A 307 -2.62 25.49 23.66
C PHE A 307 -3.18 26.26 22.45
N GLU A 308 -4.11 27.21 22.63
CA GLU A 308 -4.65 27.99 21.49
C GLU A 308 -3.62 28.96 20.89
N ALA A 309 -2.69 29.46 21.69
CA ALA A 309 -1.63 30.35 21.23
C ALA A 309 -0.70 29.67 20.20
N PHE A 310 -0.41 28.37 20.35
CA PHE A 310 0.42 27.64 19.39
C PHE A 310 -0.27 27.49 18.02
N PHE A 311 -1.58 27.23 18.00
CA PHE A 311 -2.35 27.14 16.76
C PHE A 311 -2.51 28.50 16.08
N ALA A 312 -2.70 29.58 16.86
CA ALA A 312 -2.73 30.93 16.33
C ALA A 312 -1.38 31.35 15.72
N ILE A 313 -0.27 31.04 16.39
CA ILE A 313 1.09 31.35 15.90
C ILE A 313 1.40 30.53 14.64
N ALA A 314 1.10 29.23 14.62
CA ALA A 314 1.31 28.38 13.45
C ALA A 314 0.46 28.86 12.25
N GLY A 315 -0.80 29.23 12.47
CA GLY A 315 -1.66 29.80 11.44
C GLY A 315 -1.13 31.13 10.89
N LEU A 316 -0.64 32.02 11.76
CA LEU A 316 -0.10 33.33 11.37
C LEU A 316 1.22 33.19 10.59
N LEU A 317 2.08 32.22 10.94
CA LEU A 317 3.30 31.91 10.18
C LEU A 317 2.99 31.37 8.78
N ILE A 318 1.95 30.54 8.62
CA ILE A 318 1.50 30.06 7.30
C ILE A 318 0.99 31.23 6.46
N VAL A 319 0.16 32.11 7.02
CA VAL A 319 -0.34 33.30 6.31
C VAL A 319 0.80 34.26 5.94
N ALA A 320 1.76 34.50 6.84
CA ALA A 320 2.92 35.34 6.57
C ALA A 320 3.80 34.77 5.45
N TYR A 321 4.03 33.45 5.44
CA TYR A 321 4.73 32.77 4.35
C TYR A 321 3.99 32.94 3.01
N LEU A 322 2.66 32.80 3.01
CA LEU A 322 1.83 32.99 1.82
C LEU A 322 1.91 34.41 1.25
N VAL A 323 1.85 35.43 2.12
CA VAL A 323 1.96 36.83 1.71
C VAL A 323 3.36 37.14 1.16
N LEU A 324 4.42 36.58 1.75
CA LEU A 324 5.79 36.76 1.27
C LEU A 324 6.05 36.03 -0.06
N ALA A 325 5.51 34.84 -0.24
CA ALA A 325 5.64 34.08 -1.49
C ALA A 325 4.88 34.75 -2.66
N LEU A 326 3.73 35.37 -2.39
CA LEU A 326 2.92 36.07 -3.40
C LEU A 326 3.52 37.43 -3.81
N ARG A 327 4.34 38.08 -2.97
CA ARG A 327 5.03 39.34 -3.29
C ARG A 327 6.34 39.17 -4.07
N ARG A 328 6.85 37.94 -4.22
CA ARG A 328 8.10 37.64 -4.95
C ARG A 328 7.87 37.18 -6.39
N LYS A 329 6.63 37.29 -6.89
CA LYS A 329 6.26 37.18 -8.30
C LYS A 329 5.86 38.55 -8.81
#